data_AF-A0A1Y1KDV3-F1
#
_entry.id   AF-A0A1Y1KDV3-F1
#
_cell.length_a   1.000
_cell.length_b   1.000
_cell.length_c   1.000
_cell.angle_alpha   90.00
_cell.angle_beta   90.00
_cell.angle_gamma   90.00
#
_symmetry.space_group_name_H-M   'P 1'
#
loop_
_entity.id
_entity.type
_entity.pdbx_description
1 polymer ?
#
loop_
_entity_poly.entity_id
_entity_poly.type
_entity_poly.pdbx_seq_one_letter_code
_entity_poly.pdbx_strand_id
1 'polypeptide(L)'
;ADCGYGTNNKQLLKRHLLTHKVSKDFKCASCDYGTNNKQHIKQHLLKHKVSKDFKCGTCDYGTNNKQLFKQHLLKHKVSKDIKCDNCDYETNHKNLLKQHLLKHKPSKDFKCADCDYETNIKGSFSQHILIHKVSK
;
A
#
# COMPACT_ATOMS: atom_id res chain seq x y z
N ALA A 1 -22.29 -5.69 10.11
CA ALA A 1 -21.37 -5.31 9.01
C ALA A 1 -21.11 -6.56 8.20
N ASP A 2 -21.92 -6.81 7.19
CA ASP A 2 -21.63 -7.83 6.19
C ASP A 2 -20.63 -7.22 5.21
N CYS A 3 -19.41 -7.71 5.22
CA CYS A 3 -18.45 -7.42 4.17
C CYS A 3 -17.97 -8.78 3.67
N GLY A 4 -17.87 -8.96 2.35
CA GLY A 4 -17.57 -10.25 1.70
C GLY A 4 -16.18 -10.83 1.97
N TYR A 5 -15.56 -10.51 3.10
CA TYR A 5 -14.30 -11.07 3.55
C TYR A 5 -14.51 -12.49 4.09
N GLY A 6 -14.02 -13.49 3.33
CA GLY A 6 -13.97 -14.89 3.74
C GLY A 6 -12.54 -15.36 3.99
N THR A 7 -12.32 -16.14 5.05
CA THR A 7 -11.05 -16.83 5.29
C THR A 7 -11.29 -18.11 6.11
N ASN A 8 -10.53 -19.16 5.82
CA ASN A 8 -10.51 -20.40 6.62
C ASN A 8 -9.64 -20.28 7.88
N ASN A 9 -8.90 -19.17 8.05
CA ASN A 9 -8.02 -18.96 9.18
C ASN A 9 -8.72 -18.13 10.27
N LYS A 10 -9.02 -18.77 11.41
CA LYS A 10 -9.68 -18.13 12.56
C LYS A 10 -8.95 -16.88 13.07
N GLN A 11 -7.61 -16.86 13.05
CA GLN A 11 -6.84 -15.69 13.50
C GLN A 11 -6.94 -14.52 12.52
N LEU A 12 -6.97 -14.80 11.21
CA LEU A 12 -7.19 -13.78 10.19
C LEU A 12 -8.60 -13.21 10.30
N LEU A 13 -9.61 -14.05 10.52
CA LEU A 13 -10.99 -13.61 10.73
C LEU A 13 -11.10 -12.72 11.97
N LYS A 14 -10.57 -13.16 13.13
CA LYS A 14 -10.55 -12.33 14.35
C LYS A 14 -9.90 -10.98 14.11
N ARG A 15 -8.76 -10.94 13.42
CA ARG A 15 -8.08 -9.69 13.08
C ARG A 15 -8.89 -8.82 12.14
N HIS A 16 -9.56 -9.41 11.16
CA HIS A 16 -10.44 -8.70 10.24
C HIS A 16 -11.61 -8.04 10.99
N LEU A 17 -12.24 -8.75 11.93
CA LEU A 17 -13.35 -8.17 12.72
C LEU A 17 -12.96 -6.88 13.46
N LEU A 18 -11.67 -6.69 13.78
CA LEU A 18 -11.15 -5.46 14.39
C LEU A 18 -11.25 -4.24 13.46
N THR A 19 -11.40 -4.42 12.14
CA THR A 19 -11.57 -3.31 11.19
C THR A 19 -12.97 -2.74 11.20
N HIS A 20 -13.96 -3.49 11.68
CA HIS A 20 -15.35 -3.03 11.82
C HIS A 20 -15.60 -2.27 13.12
N LYS A 21 -14.66 -2.34 14.07
CA LYS A 21 -14.77 -1.65 15.35
C LYS A 21 -14.40 -0.17 15.18
N VAL A 22 -15.31 0.72 15.58
CA VAL A 22 -15.13 2.17 15.50
C VAL A 22 -14.13 2.68 16.55
N SER A 23 -14.11 2.08 17.75
CA SER A 23 -13.12 2.43 18.78
C SER A 23 -11.72 2.04 18.32
N LYS A 24 -10.69 2.71 18.84
CA LYS A 24 -9.27 2.38 18.64
C LYS A 24 -8.66 2.06 19.99
N ASP A 25 -8.53 0.77 20.29
CA ASP A 25 -8.10 0.30 21.61
C ASP A 25 -6.61 0.56 21.88
N PHE A 26 -5.78 0.60 20.83
CA PHE A 26 -4.36 0.95 20.94
C PHE A 26 -4.10 2.32 20.33
N LYS A 27 -3.76 3.29 21.16
CA LYS A 27 -3.42 4.67 20.75
C LYS A 27 -1.93 4.91 20.90
N CYS A 28 -1.36 5.70 20.00
CA CYS A 28 -0.01 6.21 20.16
C CYS A 28 -0.03 7.38 21.16
N ALA A 29 0.96 7.44 22.04
CA ALA A 29 1.11 8.56 22.97
C ALA A 29 1.75 9.80 22.33
N SER A 30 2.44 9.62 21.20
CA SER A 30 3.23 10.67 20.55
C SER A 30 2.54 11.30 19.32
N CYS A 31 1.38 10.78 18.91
CA CYS A 31 0.56 11.34 17.83
C CYS A 31 -0.85 10.73 17.83
N ASP A 32 -1.74 11.25 16.97
CA ASP A 32 -3.15 10.83 16.91
C ASP A 32 -3.40 9.44 16.28
N TYR A 33 -2.34 8.69 15.98
CA TYR A 33 -2.49 7.36 15.41
C TYR A 33 -3.10 6.39 16.42
N GLY A 34 -4.12 5.64 16.01
CA GLY A 34 -4.68 4.55 16.79
C GLY A 34 -5.21 3.42 15.93
N THR A 35 -5.23 2.21 16.48
CA THR A 35 -5.64 0.98 15.81
C THR A 35 -6.17 -0.03 16.83
N ASN A 36 -6.99 -0.99 16.38
CA ASN A 36 -7.40 -2.13 17.20
C ASN A 36 -6.44 -3.32 17.09
N ASN A 37 -5.44 -3.25 16.21
CA ASN A 37 -4.49 -4.33 16.01
C ASN A 37 -3.17 -4.06 16.75
N LYS A 38 -2.88 -4.87 17.76
CA LYS A 38 -1.64 -4.81 18.55
C LYS A 38 -0.37 -4.91 17.70
N GLN A 39 -0.38 -5.67 16.61
CA GLN A 39 0.78 -5.74 15.71
C GLN A 39 0.99 -4.42 14.95
N HIS A 40 -0.09 -3.75 14.54
CA HIS A 40 0.00 -2.49 13.82
C HIS A 40 0.49 -1.35 14.71
N ILE A 41 0.04 -1.25 15.97
CA ILE A 41 0.57 -0.21 16.87
C ILE A 41 2.07 -0.43 17.15
N LYS A 42 2.50 -1.69 17.37
CA LYS A 42 3.94 -2.00 17.54
C LYS A 42 4.76 -1.55 16.34
N GLN A 43 4.30 -1.84 15.12
CA GLN A 43 4.97 -1.40 13.91
C GLN A 43 4.93 0.13 13.73
N HIS A 44 3.82 0.77 14.09
CA HIS A 44 3.70 2.23 14.05
C HIS A 44 4.73 2.90 14.96
N LEU A 45 4.89 2.41 16.19
CA LEU A 45 5.84 2.97 17.16
C LEU A 45 7.30 2.96 16.66
N LEU A 46 7.64 2.07 15.73
CA LEU A 46 8.96 2.06 15.08
C LEU A 46 9.25 3.33 14.27
N LYS A 47 8.23 4.10 13.88
CA LYS A 47 8.39 5.39 13.19
C LYS A 47 8.91 6.49 14.11
N HIS A 48 8.52 6.44 15.40
CA HIS A 48 8.92 7.42 16.41
C HIS A 48 10.33 7.17 16.95
N LYS A 49 10.90 5.99 16.72
CA LYS A 49 12.29 5.72 17.05
C LYS A 49 13.23 6.56 16.16
N VAL A 50 14.07 7.34 16.82
CA VAL A 50 15.12 8.17 16.18
C VAL A 50 16.18 7.29 15.53
N SER A 51 16.66 6.25 16.22
CA SER A 51 17.60 5.28 15.66
C SER A 51 16.97 4.51 14.50
N LYS A 52 17.79 4.10 13.53
CA LYS A 52 17.41 3.19 12.43
C LYS A 52 18.21 1.90 12.56
N ASP A 53 17.52 0.82 12.91
CA ASP A 53 18.11 -0.50 13.17
C ASP A 53 18.56 -1.19 11.86
N PHE A 54 17.89 -0.90 10.74
CA PHE A 54 18.23 -1.41 9.42
C PHE A 54 18.68 -0.27 8.50
N LYS A 55 19.98 -0.21 8.21
CA LYS A 55 20.59 0.79 7.33
C LYS A 55 21.05 0.15 6.04
N CYS A 56 20.82 0.83 4.92
CA CYS A 56 21.32 0.39 3.63
C CYS A 56 22.83 0.66 3.53
N GLY A 57 23.58 -0.29 2.96
CA GLY A 57 25.01 -0.12 2.74
C GLY A 57 25.36 0.70 1.50
N THR A 58 24.38 0.94 0.61
CA THR A 58 24.59 1.58 -0.70
C THR A 58 23.96 2.97 -0.83
N CYS A 59 23.18 3.42 0.16
CA CYS A 59 22.58 4.75 0.22
C CYS A 59 22.16 5.10 1.65
N ASP A 60 21.72 6.33 1.88
CA ASP A 60 21.37 6.83 3.22
C ASP A 60 20.03 6.30 3.77
N TYR A 61 19.40 5.35 3.10
CA TYR A 61 18.12 4.81 3.54
C TYR A 61 18.27 4.00 4.83
N GLY A 62 17.50 4.37 5.86
CA GLY A 62 17.38 3.63 7.11
C GLY A 62 15.93 3.47 7.57
N THR A 63 15.60 2.30 8.12
CA THR A 63 14.28 2.01 8.70
C THR A 63 14.39 1.09 9.91
N ASN A 64 13.38 1.12 10.78
CA ASN A 64 13.23 0.17 11.89
C ASN A 64 12.34 -1.02 11.52
N ASN A 65 11.73 -1.00 10.33
CA ASN A 65 10.87 -2.06 9.85
C ASN A 65 11.64 -2.98 8.89
N LYS A 66 11.95 -4.20 9.35
CA LYS A 66 12.67 -5.21 8.58
C LYS A 66 12.03 -5.52 7.23
N GLN A 67 10.69 -5.54 7.14
CA GLN A 67 10.00 -5.83 5.89
C GLN A 67 10.17 -4.68 4.89
N LEU A 68 10.07 -3.43 5.35
CA LEU A 68 10.34 -2.26 4.51
C LEU A 68 11.80 -2.22 4.06
N PHE A 69 12.73 -2.62 4.92
CA PHE A 69 14.14 -2.71 4.56
C PHE A 69 14.37 -3.74 3.45
N LYS A 70 13.83 -4.96 3.60
CA LYS A 70 13.90 -5.98 2.54
C LYS A 70 13.30 -5.50 1.22
N GLN A 71 12.16 -4.80 1.28
CA GLN A 71 11.55 -4.21 0.09
C GLN A 71 12.43 -3.11 -0.52
N HIS A 72 13.06 -2.27 0.30
CA HIS A 72 13.97 -1.24 -0.17
C HIS A 72 15.16 -1.83 -0.93
N LEU A 73 15.76 -2.93 -0.44
CA LEU A 73 16.90 -3.58 -1.09
C LEU A 73 16.59 -4.01 -2.54
N LEU A 74 15.32 -4.28 -2.86
CA LEU A 74 14.90 -4.62 -4.21
C LEU A 74 15.08 -3.47 -5.22
N LYS A 75 15.23 -2.23 -4.76
CA LYS A 75 15.52 -1.07 -5.61
C LYS A 75 16.97 -1.07 -6.11
N HIS A 76 17.89 -1.66 -5.35
CA HIS A 76 19.30 -1.77 -5.72
C HIS A 76 19.59 -3.00 -6.58
N LYS A 77 18.62 -3.91 -6.69
CA LYS A 77 18.76 -5.10 -7.51
C LYS A 77 18.62 -4.72 -8.99
N VAL A 78 19.69 -4.91 -9.75
CA VAL A 78 19.74 -4.61 -11.20
C VAL A 78 18.81 -5.54 -11.98
N SER A 79 18.79 -6.84 -11.65
CA SER A 79 17.88 -7.78 -12.30
C SER A 79 16.46 -7.62 -11.77
N LYS A 80 15.49 -7.66 -12.68
CA LYS A 80 14.07 -7.65 -12.36
C LYS A 80 13.51 -9.06 -12.50
N ASP A 81 13.10 -9.65 -11.39
CA ASP A 81 12.70 -11.06 -11.39
C ASP A 81 11.23 -11.28 -11.81
N ILE A 82 10.42 -10.21 -11.82
CA ILE A 82 8.99 -10.31 -12.07
C ILE A 82 8.68 -9.64 -13.40
N LYS A 83 8.32 -10.45 -14.40
CA LYS A 83 7.99 -10.01 -15.75
C LYS A 83 6.49 -9.99 -15.99
N CYS A 84 6.05 -9.15 -16.92
CA CYS A 84 4.71 -9.20 -17.48
C CYS A 84 4.69 -10.18 -18.65
N ASP A 85 3.66 -11.02 -18.72
CA ASP A 85 3.53 -11.99 -19.81
C ASP A 85 3.04 -11.35 -21.12
N ASN A 86 2.54 -10.11 -21.06
CA ASN A 86 1.89 -9.44 -22.18
C ASN A 86 2.76 -8.34 -22.83
N CYS A 87 3.90 -7.99 -22.22
CA CYS A 87 4.83 -6.98 -22.75
C CYS A 87 6.18 -7.01 -22.00
N ASP A 88 7.15 -6.22 -22.44
CA ASP A 88 8.50 -6.16 -21.86
C ASP A 88 8.60 -5.48 -20.48
N TYR A 89 7.47 -5.24 -19.80
CA TYR A 89 7.49 -4.63 -18.48
C TYR A 89 8.00 -5.62 -17.43
N GLU A 90 9.01 -5.17 -16.68
CA GLU A 90 9.60 -5.94 -15.57
C GLU A 90 9.67 -5.10 -14.29
N THR A 91 9.64 -5.77 -13.14
CA THR A 91 9.76 -5.16 -11.81
C THR A 91 10.33 -6.13 -10.78
N ASN A 92 10.73 -5.62 -9.61
CA ASN A 92 11.03 -6.43 -8.42
C ASN A 92 9.88 -6.40 -7.40
N HIS A 93 8.77 -5.72 -7.71
CA HIS A 93 7.66 -5.52 -6.79
C HIS A 93 6.36 -6.12 -7.33
N LYS A 94 5.86 -7.18 -6.68
CA LYS A 94 4.61 -7.87 -7.06
C LYS A 94 3.40 -6.93 -7.17
N ASN A 95 3.30 -5.95 -6.27
CA ASN A 95 2.22 -4.96 -6.30
C ASN A 95 2.30 -4.04 -7.52
N LEU A 96 3.51 -3.69 -7.98
CA LEU A 96 3.69 -2.91 -9.20
C LEU A 96 3.31 -3.71 -10.44
N LEU A 97 3.66 -5.00 -10.51
CA LEU A 97 3.17 -5.87 -11.59
C LEU A 97 1.64 -5.93 -11.58
N LYS A 98 1.01 -6.19 -10.43
CA LYS A 98 -0.46 -6.23 -10.33
C LYS A 98 -1.13 -4.93 -10.82
N GLN A 99 -0.57 -3.78 -10.44
CA GLN A 99 -1.06 -2.49 -10.93
C GLN A 99 -0.80 -2.31 -12.42
N HIS A 100 0.36 -2.71 -12.92
CA HIS A 100 0.71 -2.68 -14.34
C HIS A 100 -0.26 -3.51 -15.17
N LEU A 101 -0.63 -4.71 -14.73
CA LEU A 101 -1.59 -5.58 -15.42
C LEU A 101 -2.97 -4.95 -15.62
N LEU A 102 -3.33 -3.93 -14.81
CA LEU A 102 -4.56 -3.17 -15.02
C LEU A 102 -4.53 -2.33 -16.30
N LYS A 103 -3.35 -2.03 -16.86
CA LYS A 103 -3.22 -1.35 -18.15
C LYS A 103 -3.57 -2.25 -19.33
N HIS A 104 -3.41 -3.57 -19.16
CA HIS A 104 -3.77 -4.56 -20.18
C HIS A 104 -5.24 -4.94 -20.15
N LYS A 105 -6.00 -4.49 -19.14
CA LYS A 105 -7.44 -4.71 -19.09
C LYS A 105 -8.15 -3.77 -20.06
N PRO A 106 -9.04 -4.28 -20.93
CA PRO A 106 -9.79 -3.45 -21.87
C PRO A 106 -10.85 -2.59 -21.18
N SER A 107 -11.49 -3.10 -20.11
CA SER A 107 -12.45 -2.32 -19.33
C SER A 107 -11.73 -1.26 -18.51
N LYS A 108 -12.28 -0.05 -18.42
CA LYS A 108 -11.80 1.03 -17.54
C LYS A 108 -12.74 1.20 -16.35
N ASP A 109 -12.25 0.86 -15.16
CA ASP A 109 -13.05 0.80 -13.94
C ASP A 109 -13.36 2.19 -13.34
N PHE A 110 -12.56 3.21 -13.65
CA PHE A 110 -12.74 4.58 -13.14
C PHE A 110 -12.98 5.56 -14.28
N LYS A 111 -14.17 6.17 -14.31
CA LYS A 111 -14.59 7.16 -15.31
C LYS A 111 -14.87 8.50 -14.65
N CYS A 112 -14.37 9.58 -15.24
CA CYS A 112 -14.67 10.93 -14.77
C CYS A 112 -16.10 11.29 -15.18
N ALA A 113 -16.83 11.98 -14.30
CA ALA A 113 -18.17 12.48 -14.60
C ALA A 113 -18.13 13.82 -15.34
N ASP A 114 -17.05 14.59 -15.20
CA ASP A 114 -16.92 15.96 -15.70
C ASP A 114 -16.15 16.04 -17.05
N CYS A 115 -15.58 14.93 -17.54
CA CYS A 115 -14.88 14.85 -18.83
C CYS A 115 -14.67 13.39 -19.29
N ASP A 116 -14.12 13.20 -20.49
CA ASP A 116 -13.88 11.87 -21.09
C ASP A 116 -12.70 11.08 -20.51
N TYR A 117 -12.14 11.53 -19.38
CA TYR A 117 -11.00 10.84 -18.75
C TYR A 117 -11.44 9.52 -18.08
N GLU A 118 -10.79 8.44 -18.47
CA GLU A 118 -11.03 7.11 -17.91
C GLU A 118 -9.71 6.36 -17.63
N THR A 119 -9.64 5.59 -16.54
CA THR A 119 -8.46 4.80 -16.17
C THR A 119 -8.81 3.56 -15.34
N ASN A 120 -7.93 2.57 -15.31
CA ASN A 120 -8.01 1.44 -14.35
C ASN A 120 -7.22 1.67 -13.06
N ILE A 121 -6.51 2.80 -12.96
CA ILE A 121 -5.63 3.07 -11.84
C ILE A 121 -6.28 4.11 -10.92
N LYS A 122 -6.76 3.65 -9.76
CA LYS A 122 -7.42 4.51 -8.77
C LYS A 122 -6.61 5.76 -8.40
N GLY A 123 -5.30 5.63 -8.20
CA GLY A 123 -4.44 6.77 -7.87
C GLY A 123 -4.40 7.83 -8.97
N SER A 124 -4.29 7.41 -10.23
CA SER A 124 -4.35 8.29 -11.39
C SER A 124 -5.73 8.95 -11.51
N PHE A 125 -6.80 8.24 -11.19
CA PHE A 125 -8.15 8.81 -11.14
C PHE A 125 -8.29 9.85 -10.03
N SER A 126 -7.88 9.53 -8.80
CA SER A 126 -7.91 10.47 -7.68
C SER A 126 -7.13 11.74 -7.97
N GLN A 127 -5.95 11.63 -8.59
CA GLN A 127 -5.15 12.79 -9.00
C GLN A 127 -5.85 13.61 -10.09
N HIS A 128 -6.45 12.96 -11.08
CA HIS A 128 -7.20 13.63 -12.14
C HIS A 128 -8.37 14.45 -11.59
N ILE A 129 -9.16 13.88 -10.67
CA ILE A 129 -10.31 14.58 -10.08
C ILE A 129 -9.89 15.87 -9.32
N LEU A 130 -8.64 15.96 -8.85
CA LEU A 130 -8.15 17.20 -8.23
C LEU A 130 -8.05 18.36 -9.22
N ILE A 131 -7.85 18.10 -10.51
CA ILE A 131 -7.80 19.15 -11.54
C ILE A 131 -9.14 19.88 -11.58
N HIS A 132 -10.26 19.15 -11.58
CA HIS A 132 -11.61 19.73 -11.57
C HIS A 132 -11.96 20.47 -10.28
N LYS A 133 -11.27 20.17 -9.16
CA LYS A 133 -11.44 20.90 -7.90
C LYS A 133 -10.67 22.20 -7.85
N VAL A 134 -9.59 22.31 -8.62
CA VAL A 134 -8.76 23.53 -8.71
C VAL A 134 -9.29 24.46 -9.81
N SER A 135 -9.90 23.91 -10.86
CA SER A 135 -10.50 24.67 -11.96
C SER A 135 -11.94 25.12 -11.71
N LYS A 136 -12.42 25.11 -10.45
CA LYS A 136 -13.75 25.59 -10.03
C LYS A 136 -13.63 26.75 -9.06
#